data_AF-A0A0G0DPL8-F1
#
_entry.id   AF-A0A0G0DPL8-F1
#
_cell.length_a   1.000
_cell.length_b   1.000
_cell.length_c   1.000
_cell.angle_alpha   90.00
_cell.angle_beta   90.00
_cell.angle_gamma   90.00
#
_symmetry.space_group_name_H-M   'P 1'
#
loop_
_entity.id
_entity.type
_entity.pdbx_description
1 polymer ?
#
loop_
_entity_poly.entity_id
_entity_poly.type
_entity_poly.pdbx_seq_one_letter_code
_entity_poly.pdbx_strand_id
1 'polypeptide(L)'
;MKDRTGKELSGSEVARKTGSRIKSIFLEFDIFLLHLLGYFPSHHVRRFFYRIGGVKIGKGSSLHMGIRFYNPKNITIGEDTIIGENSVLDGRDVLKIGNHVDVATDVMIFNAEHDVLDPNFSAVRAPVRT
;
A
#
# COMPACT_ATOMS: atom_id res chain seq x y z
N MET A 1 -4.72 -30.17 9.50
CA MET A 1 -5.37 -29.12 8.68
C MET A 1 -4.65 -29.08 7.33
N LYS A 2 -5.37 -29.12 6.22
CA LYS A 2 -4.78 -29.02 4.87
C LYS A 2 -4.90 -27.60 4.34
N ASP A 3 -3.98 -27.16 3.50
CA ASP A 3 -4.12 -25.90 2.76
C ASP A 3 -4.86 -26.07 1.43
N ARG A 4 -4.94 -24.99 0.65
CA ARG A 4 -5.63 -24.93 -0.65
C ARG A 4 -5.09 -25.95 -1.66
N THR A 5 -3.83 -26.36 -1.55
CA THR A 5 -3.21 -27.32 -2.49
C THR A 5 -3.25 -28.76 -1.94
N GLY A 6 -3.94 -28.97 -0.81
CA GLY A 6 -4.07 -30.28 -0.17
C GLY A 6 -2.87 -30.66 0.71
N LYS A 7 -1.87 -29.79 0.86
CA LYS A 7 -0.69 -30.04 1.69
C LYS A 7 -1.08 -30.04 3.17
N GLU A 8 -0.65 -31.07 3.90
CA GLU A 8 -0.80 -31.09 5.35
C GLU A 8 0.11 -30.05 6.02
N LEU A 9 -0.47 -29.28 6.94
CA LEU A 9 0.24 -28.24 7.66
C LEU A 9 0.66 -28.73 9.05
N SER A 10 1.91 -28.46 9.40
CA SER A 10 2.39 -28.62 10.77
C SER A 10 1.73 -27.62 11.73
N GLY A 11 1.73 -27.92 13.03
CA GLY A 11 1.20 -26.99 14.04
C GLY A 11 1.85 -25.60 14.00
N SER A 12 3.16 -25.54 13.71
CA SER A 12 3.89 -24.28 13.57
C SER A 12 3.52 -23.51 12.28
N GLU A 13 3.29 -24.21 11.17
CA GLU A 13 2.79 -23.60 9.93
C GLU A 13 1.40 -23.01 10.11
N VAL A 14 0.52 -23.70 10.84
CA VAL A 14 -0.82 -23.19 11.18
C VAL A 14 -0.71 -21.93 12.02
N ALA A 15 0.07 -21.95 13.11
CA ALA A 15 0.26 -20.79 13.98
C ALA A 15 0.81 -19.57 13.19
N ARG A 16 1.83 -19.78 12.35
CA ARG A 16 2.41 -18.74 11.48
C ARG A 16 1.39 -18.15 10.52
N LYS A 17 0.59 -19.00 9.86
CA LYS A 17 -0.46 -18.56 8.92
C LYS A 17 -1.52 -17.74 9.65
N THR A 18 -1.96 -18.18 10.83
CA THR A 18 -2.92 -17.43 11.66
C THR A 18 -2.37 -16.07 12.08
N GLY A 19 -1.15 -16.01 12.60
CA GLY A 19 -0.51 -14.74 12.96
C GLY A 19 -0.38 -13.78 11.77
N SER A 20 -0.02 -14.31 10.60
CA SER A 20 0.06 -13.51 9.36
C SER A 20 -1.30 -12.94 8.97
N ARG A 21 -2.38 -13.72 9.09
CA ARG A 21 -3.76 -13.26 8.81
C ARG A 21 -4.20 -12.16 9.77
N ILE A 22 -3.94 -12.33 11.06
CA ILE A 22 -4.25 -11.31 12.07
C ILE A 22 -3.54 -10.00 11.72
N LYS A 23 -2.25 -10.07 11.35
CA LYS A 23 -1.49 -8.90 10.90
C LYS A 23 -2.09 -8.24 9.66
N SER A 24 -2.55 -9.03 8.68
CA SER A 24 -3.24 -8.50 7.50
C SER A 24 -4.54 -7.79 7.86
N ILE A 25 -5.35 -8.35 8.77
CA ILE A 25 -6.60 -7.73 9.23
C ILE A 25 -6.33 -6.36 9.86
N PHE A 26 -5.31 -6.26 10.74
CA PHE A 26 -4.94 -4.97 11.31
C PHE A 26 -4.44 -3.98 10.25
N LEU A 27 -3.64 -4.43 9.28
CA LEU A 27 -3.19 -3.59 8.17
C LEU A 27 -4.37 -3.08 7.34
N GLU A 28 -5.33 -3.93 7.00
CA GLU A 28 -6.52 -3.55 6.25
C GLU A 28 -7.38 -2.55 7.02
N PHE A 29 -7.50 -2.72 8.34
CA PHE A 29 -8.18 -1.77 9.20
C PHE A 29 -7.47 -0.41 9.25
N ASP A 30 -6.14 -0.38 9.40
CA ASP A 30 -5.35 0.85 9.35
C ASP A 30 -5.52 1.56 8.00
N ILE A 31 -5.46 0.81 6.89
CA ILE A 31 -5.68 1.33 5.53
C ILE A 31 -7.09 1.91 5.39
N PHE A 32 -8.10 1.24 5.92
CA PHE A 32 -9.47 1.74 5.93
C PHE A 32 -9.58 3.08 6.65
N LEU A 33 -8.96 3.23 7.82
CA LEU A 33 -8.92 4.51 8.55
C LEU A 33 -8.22 5.61 7.74
N LEU A 34 -7.08 5.29 7.11
CA LEU A 34 -6.39 6.24 6.22
C LEU A 34 -7.24 6.62 5.00
N HIS A 35 -8.02 5.69 4.45
CA HIS A 35 -8.90 5.95 3.32
C HIS A 35 -10.06 6.88 3.70
N LEU A 36 -10.71 6.63 4.84
CA LEU A 36 -11.73 7.54 5.38
C LEU A 36 -11.15 8.94 5.62
N LEU A 37 -9.98 9.00 6.23
CA LEU A 37 -9.27 10.27 6.45
C LEU A 37 -8.90 10.95 5.13
N GLY A 38 -8.70 10.18 4.06
CA GLY A 38 -8.43 10.69 2.72
C GLY A 38 -9.49 11.66 2.19
N TYR A 39 -10.69 11.66 2.76
CA TYR A 39 -11.77 12.60 2.43
C TYR A 39 -11.85 13.81 3.37
N PHE A 40 -10.98 13.93 4.37
CA PHE A 40 -10.98 15.10 5.26
C PHE A 40 -10.47 16.35 4.52
N PRO A 41 -11.16 17.51 4.57
CA PRO A 41 -10.87 18.69 3.75
C PRO A 41 -9.69 19.54 4.26
N SER A 42 -8.56 18.90 4.62
CA SER A 42 -7.31 19.59 4.98
C SER A 42 -6.08 18.78 4.56
N HIS A 43 -5.27 19.35 3.67
CA HIS A 43 -4.02 18.74 3.22
C HIS A 43 -3.03 18.49 4.37
N HIS A 44 -3.04 19.33 5.41
CA HIS A 44 -2.13 19.16 6.55
C HIS A 44 -2.52 17.95 7.40
N VAL A 45 -3.81 17.82 7.71
CA VAL A 45 -4.34 16.70 8.50
C VAL A 45 -4.10 15.39 7.76
N ARG A 46 -4.50 15.30 6.48
CA ARG A 46 -4.29 14.08 5.69
C ARG A 46 -2.81 13.67 5.65
N ARG A 47 -1.92 14.60 5.31
CA ARG A 47 -0.46 14.33 5.26
C ARG A 47 0.12 13.93 6.60
N PHE A 48 -0.33 14.52 7.70
CA PHE A 48 0.14 14.17 9.04
C PHE A 48 -0.15 12.70 9.36
N PHE A 49 -1.38 12.26 9.17
CA PHE A 49 -1.76 10.87 9.43
C PHE A 49 -1.24 9.89 8.37
N TYR A 50 -1.08 10.29 7.11
CA TYR A 50 -0.39 9.46 6.12
C TYR A 50 1.07 9.19 6.55
N ARG A 51 1.75 10.18 7.15
CA ARG A 51 3.08 9.97 7.75
C ARG A 51 3.03 9.03 8.94
N ILE A 52 2.02 9.15 9.82
CA ILE A 52 1.80 8.19 10.92
C ILE A 52 1.58 6.77 10.37
N GLY A 53 0.79 6.64 9.31
CA GLY A 53 0.53 5.38 8.60
C GLY A 53 1.78 4.76 7.96
N GLY A 54 2.85 5.55 7.81
CA GLY A 54 4.17 5.10 7.34
C GLY A 54 4.59 5.64 5.98
N VAL A 55 3.76 6.46 5.31
CA VAL A 55 4.15 7.11 4.05
C VAL A 55 5.24 8.13 4.34
N LYS A 56 6.36 8.05 3.61
CA LYS A 56 7.39 9.10 3.66
C LYS A 56 7.01 10.17 2.65
N ILE A 57 6.78 11.40 3.10
CA ILE A 57 6.31 12.51 2.25
C ILE A 57 7.29 13.67 2.40
N GLY A 58 7.90 14.08 1.28
CA GLY A 58 8.81 15.22 1.19
C GLY A 58 8.16 16.57 1.52
N LYS A 59 9.00 17.60 1.67
CA LYS A 59 8.55 18.97 1.89
C LYS A 59 7.88 19.51 0.63
N GLY A 60 6.87 20.36 0.77
CA GLY A 60 6.13 20.96 -0.37
C GLY A 60 5.08 20.04 -0.99
N SER A 61 5.22 18.71 -0.85
CA SER A 61 4.37 17.75 -1.54
C SER A 61 2.93 17.73 -1.03
N SER A 62 1.99 17.59 -1.96
CA SER A 62 0.55 17.54 -1.70
C SER A 62 -0.02 16.19 -2.13
N LEU A 63 -0.90 15.64 -1.29
CA LEU A 63 -1.73 14.50 -1.66
C LEU A 63 -3.17 14.99 -1.63
N HIS A 64 -3.85 14.88 -2.76
CA HIS A 64 -5.25 15.27 -2.90
C HIS A 64 -6.17 14.27 -2.20
N MET A 65 -7.48 14.43 -2.34
CA MET A 65 -8.46 13.61 -1.62
C MET A 65 -8.61 12.22 -2.22
N GLY A 66 -9.07 11.26 -1.42
CA GLY A 66 -9.46 9.93 -1.90
C GLY A 66 -8.31 8.96 -2.20
N ILE A 67 -7.07 9.29 -1.82
CA ILE A 67 -5.92 8.40 -2.03
C ILE A 67 -6.16 7.03 -1.38
N ARG A 68 -5.82 5.96 -2.10
CA ARG A 68 -5.87 4.58 -1.63
C ARG A 68 -4.47 3.99 -1.53
N PHE A 69 -4.20 3.28 -0.44
CA PHE A 69 -2.92 2.62 -0.19
C PHE A 69 -3.14 1.12 0.00
N TYR A 70 -2.19 0.30 -0.43
CA TYR A 70 -2.17 -1.14 -0.09
C TYR A 70 -1.18 -1.52 1.00
N ASN A 71 -0.13 -0.72 1.19
CA ASN A 71 0.73 -0.78 2.38
C ASN A 71 1.54 0.52 2.47
N PRO A 72 1.14 1.48 3.31
CA PRO A 72 1.73 2.82 3.30
C PRO A 72 3.22 2.86 3.64
N LYS A 73 3.73 1.89 4.40
CA LYS A 73 5.10 1.87 4.97
C LYS A 73 6.22 1.77 3.91
N ASN A 74 5.90 1.28 2.72
CA ASN A 74 6.87 1.11 1.64
C ASN A 74 6.81 2.24 0.59
N ILE A 75 6.00 3.28 0.84
CA ILE A 75 5.77 4.37 -0.09
C ILE A 75 6.62 5.57 0.31
N THR A 76 7.39 6.08 -0.65
CA THR A 76 8.16 7.31 -0.51
C THR A 76 7.77 8.28 -1.62
N ILE A 77 7.38 9.48 -1.25
CA ILE A 77 7.05 10.59 -2.13
C ILE A 77 8.08 11.68 -1.88
N GLY A 78 8.77 12.11 -2.95
CA GLY A 78 9.79 13.15 -2.91
C GLY A 78 9.24 14.52 -2.57
N GLU A 79 10.10 15.53 -2.66
CA GLU A 79 9.80 16.94 -2.40
C GLU A 79 9.08 17.59 -3.57
N ASP A 80 8.22 18.56 -3.26
CA ASP A 80 7.49 19.35 -4.27
C ASP A 80 6.73 18.49 -5.29
N THR A 81 6.14 17.40 -4.81
CA THR A 81 5.44 16.40 -5.65
C THR A 81 3.94 16.41 -5.37
N ILE A 82 3.13 16.34 -6.43
CA ILE A 82 1.67 16.34 -6.37
C ILE A 82 1.15 14.94 -6.67
N ILE A 83 0.28 14.44 -5.80
CA ILE A 83 -0.51 13.24 -6.06
C ILE A 83 -1.97 13.63 -6.22
N GLY A 84 -2.50 13.44 -7.42
CA GLY A 84 -3.86 13.74 -7.83
C GLY A 84 -4.92 12.90 -7.11
N GLU A 85 -6.16 13.32 -7.23
CA GLU A 85 -7.31 12.75 -6.52
C GLU A 85 -7.49 11.27 -6.84
N ASN A 86 -8.01 10.51 -5.89
CA ASN A 86 -8.39 9.09 -6.05
C ASN A 86 -7.26 8.15 -6.53
N SER A 87 -6.01 8.60 -6.55
CA SER A 87 -4.88 7.78 -6.96
C SER A 87 -4.71 6.54 -6.07
N VAL A 88 -4.24 5.45 -6.66
CA VAL A 88 -3.91 4.20 -5.95
C VAL A 88 -2.40 4.05 -5.91
N LEU A 89 -1.86 3.96 -4.70
CA LEU A 89 -0.42 3.79 -4.46
C LEU A 89 -0.19 2.42 -3.78
N ASP A 90 0.30 1.46 -4.55
CA ASP A 90 0.63 0.13 -4.05
C ASP A 90 2.00 0.12 -3.36
N GLY A 91 2.00 -0.25 -2.08
CA GLY A 91 3.22 -0.41 -1.29
C GLY A 91 3.45 -1.85 -0.85
N ARG A 92 2.87 -2.84 -1.53
CA ARG A 92 3.14 -4.25 -1.21
C ARG A 92 4.60 -4.62 -1.46
N ASP A 93 5.28 -3.90 -2.36
CA ASP A 93 6.73 -3.70 -2.42
C ASP A 93 7.09 -2.20 -2.27
N VAL A 94 8.36 -1.83 -2.49
CA VAL A 94 8.85 -0.46 -2.51
C VAL A 94 8.23 0.32 -3.67
N LEU A 95 7.60 1.44 -3.35
CA LEU A 95 7.14 2.45 -4.31
C LEU A 95 7.85 3.78 -4.00
N LYS A 96 8.61 4.30 -4.96
CA LYS A 96 9.27 5.61 -4.85
C LYS A 96 8.79 6.54 -5.96
N ILE A 97 8.23 7.66 -5.57
CA ILE A 97 7.90 8.78 -6.43
C ILE A 97 8.91 9.89 -6.15
N GLY A 98 9.57 10.40 -7.18
CA GLY A 98 10.66 11.38 -7.11
C GLY A 98 10.24 12.77 -6.64
N ASN A 99 11.16 13.72 -6.81
CA ASN A 99 10.94 15.14 -6.53
C ASN A 99 10.39 15.84 -7.78
N HIS A 100 9.59 16.89 -7.62
CA HIS A 100 9.01 17.67 -8.72
C HIS A 100 8.20 16.81 -9.71
N VAL A 101 7.49 15.81 -9.18
CA VAL A 101 6.62 14.92 -9.96
C VAL A 101 5.18 15.37 -9.81
N ASP A 102 4.40 15.28 -10.89
CA ASP A 102 2.96 15.44 -10.86
C ASP A 102 2.30 14.14 -11.33
N VAL A 103 1.56 13.50 -10.42
CA VAL A 103 0.75 12.32 -10.70
C VAL A 103 -0.69 12.77 -10.86
N ALA A 104 -1.25 12.60 -12.06
CA ALA A 104 -2.62 13.01 -12.36
C ALA A 104 -3.68 12.23 -11.54
N THR A 105 -4.89 12.78 -11.50
CA THR A 105 -6.07 12.15 -10.89
C THR A 105 -6.34 10.75 -11.46
N ASP A 106 -6.80 9.85 -10.60
CA ASP A 106 -7.14 8.44 -10.91
C ASP A 106 -5.98 7.57 -11.41
N VAL A 107 -4.73 8.03 -11.30
CA VAL A 107 -3.56 7.20 -11.61
C VAL A 107 -3.42 6.07 -10.59
N MET A 108 -3.15 4.87 -11.08
CA MET A 108 -2.92 3.69 -10.26
C MET A 108 -1.50 3.18 -10.52
N ILE A 109 -0.71 3.08 -9.46
CA ILE A 109 0.66 2.54 -9.52
C ILE A 109 0.67 1.24 -8.70
N PHE A 110 0.78 0.11 -9.40
CA PHE A 110 0.84 -1.22 -8.81
C PHE A 110 2.26 -1.77 -8.81
N ASN A 111 2.61 -2.52 -7.76
CA ASN A 111 3.94 -3.12 -7.61
C ASN A 111 3.89 -4.58 -7.13
N ALA A 112 2.69 -5.17 -7.20
CA ALA A 112 2.44 -6.57 -6.89
C ALA A 112 1.35 -7.13 -7.80
N GLU A 113 1.61 -8.33 -8.31
CA GLU A 113 0.75 -9.08 -9.21
C GLU A 113 0.77 -10.57 -8.85
N HIS A 114 0.10 -11.39 -9.64
CA HIS A 114 0.18 -12.84 -9.54
C HIS A 114 0.81 -13.41 -10.80
N ASP A 115 1.68 -14.40 -10.64
CA ASP A 115 2.19 -15.18 -11.76
C ASP A 115 1.06 -16.04 -12.33
N VAL A 116 0.60 -15.69 -13.52
CA VAL A 116 -0.48 -16.40 -14.23
C VAL A 116 -0.02 -17.75 -14.79
N LEU A 117 1.30 -17.98 -14.91
CA LEU A 117 1.88 -19.21 -15.42
C LEU A 117 2.20 -20.21 -14.29
N ASP A 118 2.28 -19.75 -13.03
CA ASP A 118 2.40 -20.62 -11.87
C ASP A 118 1.04 -21.30 -11.59
N PRO A 119 0.94 -22.64 -11.59
CA PRO A 119 -0.28 -23.35 -11.22
C PRO A 119 -0.82 -23.00 -9.81
N ASN A 120 0.04 -22.51 -8.92
CA ASN A 120 -0.34 -22.07 -7.59
C ASN A 120 -0.79 -20.60 -7.53
N PHE A 121 -0.69 -19.86 -8.64
CA PHE A 121 -1.02 -18.44 -8.75
C PHE A 121 -0.30 -17.60 -7.69
N SER A 122 1.02 -17.83 -7.55
CA SER A 122 1.81 -17.19 -6.50
C SER A 122 1.89 -15.67 -6.70
N ALA A 123 1.95 -14.92 -5.60
CA ALA A 123 2.11 -13.48 -5.65
C ALA A 123 3.56 -13.11 -5.98
N VAL A 124 3.73 -12.20 -6.95
CA VAL A 124 5.03 -11.64 -7.36
C VAL A 124 5.02 -10.15 -7.07
N ARG A 125 6.18 -9.62 -6.68
CA ARG A 125 6.35 -8.21 -6.28
C ARG A 125 7.66 -7.67 -6.81
N ALA A 126 7.65 -6.41 -7.24
CA ALA A 126 8.84 -5.73 -7.72
C ALA A 126 8.75 -4.24 -7.41
N PRO A 127 9.88 -3.55 -7.13
CA PRO A 127 9.85 -2.13 -6.82
C PRO A 127 9.46 -1.28 -8.04
N VAL A 128 8.71 -0.20 -7.81
CA VAL A 128 8.42 0.84 -8.82
C VAL A 128 9.07 2.15 -8.42
N ARG A 129 9.69 2.83 -9.40
CA ARG A 129 10.34 4.14 -9.25
C ARG A 129 9.90 5.06 -10.38
N THR A 130 9.32 6.20 -10.06
CA THR A 130 8.83 7.22 -11.00
C THR A 130 9.40 8.57 -10.66
#